data_AF-A0AAU6V0K3-F1
#
_entry.id   AF-A0AAU6V0K3-F1
#
_cell.length_a   1.000
_cell.length_b   1.000
_cell.length_c   1.000
_cell.angle_alpha   90.00
_cell.angle_beta   90.00
_cell.angle_gamma   90.00
#
_symmetry.space_group_name_H-M   'P 1'
#
loop_
_entity.id
_entity.type
_entity.pdbx_description
1 polymer ?
#
loop_
_entity_poly.entity_id
_entity_poly.type
_entity_poly.pdbx_seq_one_letter_code
_entity_poly.pdbx_strand_id
1 'polypeptide(L)'
;MKNLKEFLRASSEASHSQELAFKNASTEIAASALSIGLVSAESKADKFAEEVTKLASSDEVISKLSNDVGVPLPNESEDEFVSRAKKSFKKILMTKLAGK
;
A
#
# COMPACT_ATOMS: atom_id res chain seq x y z
N MET A 1 -11.91 12.99 -14.41
CA MET A 1 -11.14 12.89 -13.14
C MET A 1 -10.03 11.89 -13.36
N LYS A 2 -8.80 12.20 -12.96
CA LYS A 2 -7.65 11.29 -13.10
C LYS A 2 -7.83 10.10 -12.15
N ASN A 3 -7.53 8.89 -12.60
CA ASN A 3 -7.57 7.71 -11.73
C ASN A 3 -6.32 7.65 -10.83
N LEU A 4 -6.32 6.78 -9.82
CA LEU A 4 -5.24 6.67 -8.84
C LEU A 4 -3.87 6.41 -9.49
N LYS A 5 -3.79 5.60 -10.54
CA LYS A 5 -2.55 5.33 -11.27
C LYS A 5 -2.03 6.59 -11.96
N GLU A 6 -2.89 7.37 -12.60
CA GLU A 6 -2.52 8.66 -13.19
C GLU A 6 -2.09 9.68 -12.14
N PHE A 7 -2.73 9.68 -10.97
CA PHE A 7 -2.37 10.57 -9.87
C PHE A 7 -0.98 10.24 -9.32
N LEU A 8 -0.69 8.97 -9.05
CA LEU A 8 0.62 8.52 -8.58
C LEU A 8 1.72 8.78 -9.63
N ARG A 9 1.43 8.55 -10.91
CA ARG A 9 2.39 8.83 -11.99
C ARG A 9 2.64 10.33 -12.17
N ALA A 10 1.62 11.17 -12.00
CA ALA A 10 1.78 12.62 -12.00
C ALA A 10 2.52 13.13 -10.76
N SER A 11 2.44 12.43 -9.63
CA SER A 11 3.18 12.73 -8.40
C SER A 11 4.60 12.14 -8.39
N SER A 12 4.95 11.27 -9.34
CA SER A 12 6.26 10.61 -9.45
C SER A 12 7.41 11.59 -9.73
N GLU A 13 7.15 12.82 -10.14
CA GLU A 13 8.18 13.87 -10.22
C GLU A 13 8.59 14.39 -8.82
N ALA A 14 7.86 14.01 -7.76
CA ALA A 14 8.18 14.24 -6.33
C ALA A 14 8.53 12.93 -5.60
N SER A 15 9.33 12.07 -6.24
CA SER A 15 9.67 10.67 -5.89
C SER A 15 10.02 10.40 -4.41
N HIS A 16 10.63 11.36 -3.71
CA HIS A 16 11.13 11.14 -2.34
C HIS A 16 10.02 11.00 -1.28
N SER A 17 8.97 11.81 -1.36
CA SER A 17 7.90 11.81 -0.35
C SER A 17 7.06 10.54 -0.38
N GLN A 18 6.88 9.96 -1.58
CA GLN A 18 6.14 8.72 -1.77
C GLN A 18 6.90 7.52 -1.18
N GLU A 19 8.22 7.45 -1.42
CA GLU A 19 9.06 6.39 -0.88
C GLU A 19 9.10 6.43 0.66
N LEU A 20 9.19 7.62 1.24
CA LEU A 20 9.14 7.80 2.70
C LEU A 20 7.80 7.38 3.29
N ALA A 21 6.68 7.71 2.63
CA ALA A 21 5.35 7.29 3.08
C ALA A 21 5.19 5.76 3.08
N PHE A 22 5.66 5.07 2.03
CA PHE A 22 5.60 3.61 1.97
C PHE A 22 6.55 2.94 2.95
N LYS A 23 7.75 3.50 3.17
CA LYS A 23 8.70 3.00 4.19
C LYS A 23 8.11 3.12 5.58
N ASN A 24 7.59 4.28 5.97
CA ASN A 24 6.99 4.48 7.30
C ASN A 24 5.82 3.51 7.56
N ALA A 25 4.92 3.38 6.59
CA ALA A 25 3.80 2.44 6.69
C ALA A 25 4.27 0.99 6.82
N SER A 26 5.34 0.60 6.11
CA SER A 26 5.86 -0.77 6.16
C SER A 26 6.60 -1.06 7.45
N THR A 27 7.31 -0.08 8.02
CA THR A 27 7.94 -0.19 9.34
C THR A 27 6.90 -0.40 10.44
N GLU A 28 5.79 0.34 10.42
CA GLU A 28 4.69 0.14 11.38
C GLU A 28 4.06 -1.25 11.24
N ILE A 29 3.88 -1.73 10.01
CA ILE A 29 3.37 -3.07 9.73
C ILE A 29 4.35 -4.14 10.25
N ALA A 30 5.66 -3.95 10.07
CA ALA A 30 6.68 -4.88 10.54
C ALA A 30 6.80 -4.91 12.07
N ALA A 31 6.75 -3.76 12.72
CA ALA A 31 6.72 -3.66 14.18
C ALA A 31 5.48 -4.37 14.77
N SER A 32 4.33 -4.21 14.10
CA SER A 32 3.10 -4.92 14.46
C SER A 32 3.23 -6.43 14.24
N ALA A 33 3.83 -6.86 13.13
CA ALA A 33 4.07 -8.27 12.81
C ALA A 33 5.03 -8.94 13.81
N LEU A 34 6.07 -8.24 14.26
CA LEU A 34 6.97 -8.70 15.32
C LEU A 34 6.22 -8.84 16.66
N SER A 35 5.40 -7.85 17.00
CA SER A 35 4.65 -7.80 18.26
C SER A 35 3.61 -8.92 18.39
N ILE A 36 3.00 -9.36 17.28
CA ILE A 36 2.06 -10.50 17.25
C ILE A 36 2.74 -11.86 16.99
N GLY A 37 4.08 -11.89 16.92
CA GLY A 37 4.85 -13.11 16.70
C GLY A 37 4.80 -13.67 15.27
N LEU A 38 4.25 -12.92 14.30
CA LEU A 38 4.25 -13.29 12.88
C LEU A 38 5.68 -13.29 12.30
N VAL A 39 6.54 -12.43 12.86
CA VAL A 39 7.97 -12.40 12.56
C VAL A 39 8.75 -12.62 13.84
N SER A 40 9.72 -13.53 13.83
CA SER A 40 10.39 -13.99 15.06
C SER A 40 11.60 -13.15 15.50
N ALA A 41 12.02 -12.15 14.73
CA ALA A 41 13.20 -11.34 15.02
C ALA A 41 13.14 -9.97 14.32
N GLU A 42 13.75 -8.94 14.91
CA GLU A 42 13.83 -7.59 14.33
C GLU A 42 14.47 -7.61 12.94
N SER A 43 15.58 -8.34 12.75
CA SER A 43 16.23 -8.47 11.44
C SER A 43 15.36 -9.12 10.36
N LYS A 44 14.36 -9.91 10.76
CA LYS A 44 13.34 -10.44 9.85
C LYS A 44 12.18 -9.45 9.66
N ALA A 45 11.92 -8.59 10.66
CA ALA A 45 10.90 -7.57 10.58
C ALA A 45 11.31 -6.49 9.59
N ASP A 46 12.59 -6.09 9.58
CA ASP A 46 13.13 -5.15 8.59
C ASP A 46 13.02 -5.70 7.17
N LYS A 47 13.43 -6.96 6.95
CA LYS A 47 13.28 -7.63 5.64
C LYS A 47 11.82 -7.75 5.22
N PHE A 48 10.94 -8.02 6.17
CA PHE A 48 9.49 -8.05 5.92
C PHE A 48 8.97 -6.67 5.55
N ALA A 49 9.41 -5.59 6.21
CA ALA A 49 9.08 -4.22 5.86
C ALA A 49 9.54 -3.88 4.44
N GLU A 50 10.76 -4.26 4.06
CA GLU A 50 11.29 -4.03 2.72
C GLU A 50 10.49 -4.76 1.64
N GLU A 51 10.18 -6.04 1.86
CA GLU A 51 9.38 -6.84 0.92
C GLU A 51 7.95 -6.31 0.80
N VAL A 52 7.33 -5.89 1.91
CA VAL A 52 6.02 -5.24 1.92
C VAL A 52 6.06 -3.90 1.19
N THR A 53 7.10 -3.08 1.40
CA THR A 53 7.30 -1.80 0.70
C THR A 53 7.39 -2.02 -0.80
N LYS A 54 8.21 -2.99 -1.23
CA LYS A 54 8.43 -3.33 -2.63
C LYS A 54 7.16 -3.85 -3.29
N LEU A 55 6.40 -4.68 -2.59
CA LEU A 55 5.12 -5.19 -3.05
C LEU A 55 4.08 -4.06 -3.17
N ALA A 56 3.94 -3.25 -2.13
CA ALA A 56 3.03 -2.10 -2.06
C ALA A 56 3.28 -1.08 -3.17
N SER A 57 4.55 -0.84 -3.50
CA SER A 57 4.98 0.13 -4.52
C SER A 57 5.06 -0.48 -5.92
N SER A 58 4.75 -1.77 -6.09
CA SER A 58 4.85 -2.42 -7.39
C SER A 58 3.76 -1.93 -8.35
N ASP A 59 4.11 -1.81 -9.62
CA ASP A 59 3.18 -1.42 -10.69
C ASP A 59 1.96 -2.35 -10.78
N GLU A 60 2.15 -3.63 -10.46
CA GLU A 60 1.06 -4.62 -10.43
C GLU A 60 0.03 -4.27 -9.35
N VAL A 61 0.49 -4.03 -8.11
CA VAL A 61 -0.38 -3.69 -6.99
C VAL A 61 -1.03 -2.33 -7.21
N ILE A 62 -0.29 -1.34 -7.68
CA ILE A 62 -0.83 0.00 -7.99
C ILE A 62 -1.86 -0.06 -9.11
N SER A 63 -1.59 -0.82 -10.18
CA SER A 63 -2.53 -0.96 -11.30
C SER A 63 -3.80 -1.69 -10.87
N LYS A 64 -3.67 -2.77 -10.08
CA LYS A 64 -4.83 -3.50 -9.55
C LYS A 64 -5.64 -2.64 -8.59
N LEU A 65 -4.97 -1.92 -7.69
CA LEU A 65 -5.64 -0.99 -6.77
C LEU A 65 -6.39 0.10 -7.54
N SER A 66 -5.76 0.69 -8.55
CA SER A 66 -6.41 1.72 -9.37
C SER A 66 -7.61 1.18 -10.15
N ASN A 67 -7.61 -0.09 -10.54
CA ASN A 67 -8.74 -0.72 -11.21
C ASN A 67 -9.88 -1.01 -10.21
N ASP A 68 -9.56 -1.61 -9.06
CA ASP A 68 -10.53 -1.94 -8.01
C ASP A 68 -11.17 -0.68 -7.39
N VAL A 69 -10.39 0.40 -7.23
CA VAL A 69 -10.87 1.67 -6.64
C VAL A 69 -11.50 2.58 -7.71
N GLY A 70 -11.01 2.57 -8.94
CA GLY A 70 -11.56 3.41 -10.00
C GLY A 70 -11.58 4.90 -9.65
N VAL A 71 -12.62 5.60 -10.10
CA VAL A 71 -12.85 7.02 -9.78
C VAL A 71 -13.70 7.16 -8.50
N PRO A 72 -13.62 8.32 -7.79
CA PRO A 72 -14.57 8.63 -6.72
C PRO A 72 -16.02 8.56 -7.20
N LEU A 73 -16.91 8.04 -6.36
CA LEU A 73 -18.33 7.99 -6.68
C LEU A 73 -18.98 9.38 -6.56
N PRO A 74 -20.09 9.66 -7.25
CA PRO A 74 -20.67 11.01 -7.35
C PRO A 74 -21.05 11.66 -6.00
N ASN A 75 -21.28 10.86 -4.96
CA ASN A 75 -21.63 11.32 -3.61
C ASN A 75 -20.69 10.76 -2.53
N GLU A 76 -19.51 10.30 -2.93
CA GLU A 76 -18.50 9.78 -2.01
C GLU A 76 -17.62 10.93 -1.51
N SER A 77 -17.54 11.09 -0.20
CA SER A 77 -16.60 12.02 0.43
C SER A 77 -15.14 11.56 0.26
N GLU A 78 -14.19 12.47 0.43
CA GLU A 78 -12.76 12.14 0.36
C GLU A 78 -12.39 11.02 1.34
N ASP A 79 -12.87 11.09 2.58
CA ASP A 79 -12.65 10.07 3.61
C ASP A 79 -13.22 8.70 3.20
N GLU A 80 -14.39 8.67 2.58
CA GLU A 80 -14.99 7.43 2.09
C GLU A 80 -14.21 6.84 0.93
N PHE A 81 -13.76 7.67 -0.01
CA PHE A 81 -12.89 7.28 -1.11
C PHE A 81 -11.57 6.70 -0.59
N VAL A 82 -10.92 7.39 0.36
CA VAL A 82 -9.67 6.95 0.98
C VAL A 82 -9.90 5.66 1.77
N SER A 83 -11.00 5.53 2.50
CA SER A 83 -11.35 4.32 3.24
C SER A 83 -11.54 3.12 2.31
N ARG A 84 -12.21 3.31 1.17
CA ARG A 84 -12.39 2.29 0.14
C ARG A 84 -11.08 1.91 -0.54
N ALA A 85 -10.22 2.90 -0.81
CA ALA A 85 -8.88 2.66 -1.31
C ALA A 85 -8.04 1.85 -0.33
N LYS A 86 -8.03 2.21 0.96
CA LYS A 86 -7.35 1.48 2.03
C LYS A 86 -7.84 0.04 2.15
N LYS A 87 -9.16 -0.19 2.12
CA LYS A 87 -9.76 -1.54 2.17
C LYS A 87 -9.34 -2.39 0.97
N SER A 88 -9.39 -1.83 -0.23
CA SER A 88 -8.99 -2.51 -1.47
C SER A 88 -7.50 -2.83 -1.46
N PHE A 89 -6.67 -1.88 -1.03
CA PHE A 89 -5.22 -2.04 -0.91
C PHE A 89 -4.85 -3.15 0.07
N LYS A 90 -5.46 -3.15 1.27
CA LYS A 90 -5.28 -4.22 2.25
C LYS A 90 -5.63 -5.59 1.67
N LYS A 91 -6.75 -5.71 0.95
CA LYS A 91 -7.17 -6.98 0.32
C LYS A 91 -6.16 -7.47 -0.71
N ILE A 92 -5.65 -6.57 -1.56
CA ILE A 92 -4.65 -6.89 -2.57
C ILE A 92 -3.35 -7.37 -1.92
N LEU A 93 -2.85 -6.65 -0.91
CA LEU A 93 -1.64 -7.03 -0.18
C LEU A 93 -1.80 -8.37 0.54
N MET A 94 -2.90 -8.59 1.25
CA MET A 94 -3.17 -9.87 1.92
C MET A 94 -3.23 -11.03 0.94
N THR A 95 -3.87 -10.85 -0.22
CA THR A 95 -3.92 -11.88 -1.26
C THR A 95 -2.52 -12.23 -1.78
N LYS A 96 -1.67 -11.22 -1.96
CA LYS A 96 -0.30 -11.40 -2.45
C LYS A 96 0.63 -12.01 -1.40
N LEU A 97 0.44 -11.69 -0.14
CA LEU A 97 1.25 -12.21 0.98
C LEU A 97 0.81 -13.61 1.43
N ALA A 98 -0.49 -13.93 1.35
CA ALA A 98 -1.02 -15.26 1.70
C ALA A 98 -0.88 -16.29 0.56
N GLY A 99 -0.65 -15.84 -0.67
CA GLY A 99 -0.51 -16.68 -1.86
C GLY A 99 0.89 -17.27 -2.07
N LYS A 100 1.69 -17.47 -1.01
CA LYS A 100 3.04 -18.04 -1.08
C LYS A 100 3.21 -19.17 -0.07
#